data_AF-A0A1C2AZM5-F1
#
_entry.id   AF-A0A1C2AZM5-F1
#
_cell.length_a   1.000
_cell.length_b   1.000
_cell.length_c   1.000
_cell.angle_alpha   90.00
_cell.angle_beta   90.00
_cell.angle_gamma   90.00
#
_symmetry.space_group_name_H-M   'P 1'
#
loop_
_entity.id
_entity.type
_entity.pdbx_description
1 polymer ?
#
loop_
_entity_poly.entity_id
_entity_poly.type
_entity_poly.pdbx_seq_one_letter_code
_entity_poly.pdbx_strand_id
1 'polypeptide(L)'
;MKIKITIKPKISYYVSVLVAFIILSYFSYKAVIAYLIHRELYGGGLDTLVLLRASISGIMLLLILLFFQFMKILDLKSHKTVLKGIFIGWTVVFTVLIIVNLSSIYFILITGFVSFFTLLCLLSLEDQIKEQKNSLTEKEIYLLQQLAKKK
;
A
#
# COMPACT_ATOMS: atom_id res chain seq x y z
N MET A 1 -1.47 7.12 -27.75
CA MET A 1 -0.11 6.75 -27.32
C MET A 1 -0.24 5.60 -26.32
N LYS A 2 0.10 4.35 -26.69
CA LYS A 2 0.03 3.20 -25.76
C LYS A 2 1.27 3.23 -24.86
N ILE A 3 1.20 3.93 -23.73
CA ILE A 3 2.29 3.94 -22.76
C ILE A 3 2.31 2.57 -22.10
N LYS A 4 3.20 1.68 -22.56
CA LYS A 4 3.36 0.32 -22.03
C LYS A 4 4.20 0.38 -20.74
N ILE A 5 3.59 0.81 -19.65
CA ILE A 5 4.23 0.79 -18.33
C ILE A 5 4.00 -0.60 -17.75
N THR A 6 5.06 -1.41 -17.65
CA THR A 6 5.03 -2.72 -16.97
C THR A 6 5.69 -2.61 -15.60
N ILE A 7 4.93 -2.13 -14.62
CA ILE A 7 5.40 -2.09 -13.23
C ILE A 7 4.98 -3.39 -12.55
N LYS A 8 5.96 -4.07 -11.92
CA LYS A 8 5.67 -5.24 -11.09
C LYS A 8 4.88 -4.77 -9.84
N PRO A 9 3.74 -5.40 -9.50
CA PRO A 9 2.94 -5.04 -8.32
C PRO A 9 3.74 -4.99 -7.02
N LYS A 10 4.79 -5.81 -6.93
CA LYS A 10 5.73 -5.87 -5.82
C LYS A 10 6.35 -4.52 -5.46
N ILE A 11 6.63 -3.68 -6.44
CA ILE A 11 7.24 -2.36 -6.23
C ILE A 11 6.30 -1.46 -5.42
N SER A 12 4.99 -1.52 -5.68
CA SER A 12 3.99 -0.76 -4.92
C SER A 12 3.95 -1.15 -3.44
N TYR A 13 4.11 -2.45 -3.14
CA TYR A 13 4.20 -2.92 -1.75
C TYR A 13 5.47 -2.41 -1.06
N TYR A 14 6.63 -2.41 -1.74
CA TYR A 14 7.87 -1.88 -1.16
C TYR A 14 7.76 -0.37 -0.85
N VAL A 15 7.19 0.40 -1.78
CA VAL A 15 6.95 1.85 -1.56
C VAL A 15 6.01 2.07 -0.38
N SER A 16 4.93 1.28 -0.28
CA SER A 16 3.98 1.36 0.84
C SER A 16 4.63 0.97 2.18
N VAL A 17 5.49 -0.06 2.20
CA VAL A 17 6.26 -0.45 3.39
C VAL A 17 7.20 0.66 3.83
N LEU A 18 7.94 1.28 2.89
CA LEU A 18 8.88 2.35 3.20
C LEU A 18 8.15 3.55 3.85
N VAL A 19 7.02 3.96 3.29
CA VAL A 19 6.26 5.10 3.84
C VAL A 19 5.60 4.75 5.17
N ALA A 20 5.03 3.56 5.31
CA ALA A 20 4.51 3.09 6.60
C ALA A 20 5.61 3.04 7.66
N PHE A 21 6.84 2.66 7.29
CA PHE A 21 7.99 2.65 8.20
C PHE A 21 8.43 4.06 8.64
N ILE A 22 8.40 5.04 7.73
CA ILE A 22 8.66 6.45 8.07
C ILE A 22 7.63 6.95 9.09
N ILE A 23 6.33 6.67 8.85
CA ILE A 23 5.25 7.06 9.76
C ILE A 23 5.41 6.37 11.12
N LEU A 24 5.67 5.06 11.12
CA LEU A 24 5.91 4.28 12.34
C LEU A 24 7.05 4.88 13.16
N SER A 25 8.20 5.14 12.54
CA SER A 25 9.39 5.66 13.23
C SER A 25 9.12 7.03 13.85
N TYR A 26 8.45 7.93 13.11
CA TYR A 26 8.10 9.25 13.60
C TYR A 26 7.14 9.21 14.79
N PHE A 27 6.05 8.44 14.69
CA PHE A 27 5.04 8.36 15.76
C PHE A 27 5.54 7.57 16.97
N SER A 28 6.34 6.51 16.76
CA SER A 28 7.05 5.80 17.84
C SER A 28 7.92 6.76 18.63
N TYR A 29 8.77 7.53 17.95
CA TYR A 29 9.65 8.51 18.60
C TYR A 29 8.86 9.55 19.41
N LYS A 30 7.83 10.14 18.80
CA LYS A 30 6.97 11.13 19.48
C LYS A 30 6.17 10.52 20.65
N ALA A 31 5.75 9.26 20.57
CA ALA A 31 5.05 8.56 21.64
C ALA A 31 5.98 8.33 22.84
N VAL A 32 7.21 7.85 22.59
CA VAL A 32 8.20 7.60 23.66
C VAL A 32 8.56 8.90 24.38
N ILE A 33 8.83 9.98 23.64
CA ILE A 33 9.14 11.28 24.27
C ILE A 33 7.97 11.79 25.10
N ALA A 34 6.75 11.74 24.54
CA ALA A 34 5.56 12.21 25.25
C ALA A 34 5.31 11.39 26.52
N TYR A 35 5.57 10.08 26.48
CA TYR A 35 5.49 9.21 27.65
C TYR A 35 6.51 9.60 28.73
N LEU A 36 7.77 9.83 28.35
CA LEU A 36 8.83 10.25 29.29
C LEU A 36 8.48 11.58 29.97
N ILE A 37 8.07 12.58 29.18
CA ILE A 37 7.67 13.90 29.69
C ILE A 37 6.48 13.77 30.64
N HIS A 38 5.45 13.02 30.25
CA HIS A 38 4.26 12.86 31.08
C HIS A 38 4.58 12.16 32.40
N ARG A 39 5.45 11.14 32.36
CA ARG A 39 5.91 10.42 33.54
C ARG A 39 6.68 11.32 34.51
N GLU A 40 7.54 12.21 34.00
CA GLU A 40 8.30 13.15 34.83
C GLU A 40 7.42 14.26 35.41
N LEU A 41 6.47 14.80 34.64
CA LEU A 41 5.62 15.92 35.07
C LEU A 41 4.49 15.51 36.02
N TYR A 42 3.88 14.34 35.78
CA TYR A 42 2.65 13.94 36.48
C TYR A 42 2.83 12.70 37.38
N GLY A 43 4.05 12.18 37.50
CA GLY A 43 4.41 11.10 38.44
C GLY A 43 3.88 9.71 38.07
N GLY A 44 3.13 9.56 36.98
CA GLY A 44 2.60 8.30 36.48
C GLY A 44 1.19 8.43 35.90
N GLY A 45 0.90 7.66 34.85
CA GLY A 45 -0.37 7.73 34.10
C GLY A 45 -0.15 7.50 32.61
N LEU A 46 -1.22 7.20 31.88
CA LEU A 46 -1.19 7.03 30.42
C LEU A 46 -2.00 8.16 29.79
N ASP A 47 -1.31 9.17 29.29
CA ASP A 47 -1.94 10.31 28.62
C ASP A 47 -2.57 9.88 27.29
N THR A 48 -3.75 10.43 26.98
CA THR A 48 -4.51 10.14 25.76
C THR A 48 -3.70 10.45 24.50
N LEU A 49 -2.84 11.49 24.53
CA LEU A 49 -1.97 11.82 23.40
C LEU A 49 -0.86 10.78 23.20
N VAL A 50 -0.33 10.21 24.28
CA VAL A 50 0.66 9.13 24.23
C VAL A 50 0.01 7.88 23.63
N LEU A 51 -1.19 7.53 24.12
CA LEU A 51 -1.94 6.38 23.62
C LEU A 51 -2.22 6.51 22.12
N LEU A 52 -2.74 7.65 21.67
CA LEU A 52 -3.10 7.85 20.27
C LEU A 52 -1.89 7.70 19.34
N ARG A 53 -0.74 8.27 19.72
CA ARG A 53 0.51 8.16 18.94
C ARG A 53 1.04 6.72 18.94
N ALA A 54 0.97 6.02 20.07
CA ALA A 54 1.34 4.62 20.17
C ALA A 54 0.41 3.72 19.33
N SER A 55 -0.90 3.97 19.34
CA SER A 55 -1.89 3.24 18.53
C SER A 55 -1.63 3.41 17.03
N ILE A 56 -1.38 4.64 16.56
CA ILE A 56 -1.02 4.90 15.15
C ILE A 56 0.23 4.10 14.78
N SER A 57 1.26 4.13 15.63
CA SER A 57 2.49 3.37 15.40
C SER A 57 2.24 1.85 15.34
N GLY A 58 1.40 1.32 16.24
CA GLY A 58 1.03 -0.09 16.25
C GLY A 58 0.27 -0.52 14.99
N ILE A 59 -0.67 0.31 14.52
CA ILE A 59 -1.40 0.06 13.26
C ILE A 59 -0.44 0.07 12.07
N MET A 60 0.51 1.00 12.03
CA MET A 60 1.52 1.06 10.97
C MET A 60 2.44 -0.17 10.97
N LEU A 61 2.77 -0.70 12.15
CA LEU A 61 3.55 -1.93 12.28
C LEU A 61 2.78 -3.12 11.68
N LEU A 62 1.49 -3.23 12.02
CA LEU A 62 0.62 -4.27 11.49
C LEU A 62 0.49 -4.17 9.97
N LEU A 63 0.33 -2.95 9.43
CA LEU A 63 0.29 -2.71 7.98
C LEU A 63 1.57 -3.17 7.27
N ILE A 64 2.75 -2.90 7.84
CA ILE A 64 4.02 -3.36 7.28
C ILE A 64 4.05 -4.88 7.20
N LEU A 65 3.65 -5.57 8.27
CA LEU A 65 3.59 -7.04 8.29
C LEU A 65 2.64 -7.58 7.22
N LEU A 66 1.46 -6.96 7.05
CA LEU A 66 0.51 -7.33 6.00
C LEU A 66 1.08 -7.12 4.60
N PHE A 67 1.76 -6.00 4.35
CA PHE A 67 2.38 -5.75 3.04
C PHE A 67 3.44 -6.81 2.71
N PHE A 68 4.24 -7.25 3.68
CA PHE A 68 5.16 -8.38 3.48
C PHE A 68 4.43 -9.69 3.13
N GLN A 69 3.26 -9.95 3.72
CA GLN A 69 2.45 -11.12 3.36
C GLN A 69 1.91 -11.00 1.92
N PHE A 70 1.43 -9.83 1.51
CA PHE A 70 0.91 -9.60 0.16
C PHE A 70 1.97 -9.76 -0.93
N MET A 71 3.24 -9.50 -0.63
CA MET A 71 4.35 -9.75 -1.57
C MET A 71 4.52 -11.24 -1.94
N LYS A 72 4.07 -12.16 -1.08
CA LYS A 72 4.16 -13.62 -1.30
C LYS A 72 3.07 -14.17 -2.22
N ILE A 73 2.03 -13.38 -2.51
CA ILE A 73 0.96 -13.77 -3.44
C ILE A 73 1.57 -13.88 -4.85
N LEU A 74 1.14 -14.90 -5.61
CA LEU A 74 1.60 -15.15 -6.99
C LEU A 74 0.53 -14.77 -8.04
N ASP A 75 -0.74 -14.75 -7.65
CA ASP A 75 -1.85 -14.51 -8.56
C ASP A 75 -2.04 -13.00 -8.87
N LEU A 76 -2.06 -12.69 -10.17
CA LEU A 76 -2.23 -11.32 -10.70
C LEU A 76 -3.62 -10.74 -10.38
N LYS A 77 -4.67 -11.57 -10.39
CA LYS A 77 -6.04 -11.10 -10.08
C LYS A 77 -6.16 -10.76 -8.60
N SER A 78 -5.56 -11.57 -7.73
CA SER A 78 -5.45 -11.30 -6.30
C SER A 78 -4.64 -10.04 -6.01
N HIS A 79 -3.51 -9.83 -6.71
CA HIS A 79 -2.75 -8.58 -6.61
C HIS A 79 -3.58 -7.35 -6.97
N LYS A 80 -4.44 -7.42 -7.99
CA LYS A 80 -5.34 -6.31 -8.36
C LYS A 80 -6.29 -5.95 -7.21
N THR A 81 -6.91 -6.95 -6.59
CA THR A 81 -7.83 -6.72 -5.47
C THR A 81 -7.10 -6.10 -4.27
N VAL A 82 -5.94 -6.65 -3.90
CA VAL A 82 -5.14 -6.13 -2.79
C VAL A 82 -4.68 -4.70 -3.07
N LEU A 83 -4.18 -4.43 -4.27
CA LEU A 83 -3.67 -3.12 -4.65
C LEU A 83 -4.79 -2.05 -4.69
N LYS A 84 -6.02 -2.41 -5.07
CA LYS A 84 -7.19 -1.54 -4.90
C LYS A 84 -7.44 -1.20 -3.42
N GLY A 85 -7.36 -2.18 -2.53
CA GLY A 85 -7.50 -1.97 -1.09
C GLY A 85 -6.44 -0.99 -0.56
N ILE A 86 -5.19 -1.17 -0.96
CA ILE A 86 -4.07 -0.29 -0.58
C ILE A 86 -4.29 1.13 -1.10
N PHE A 87 -4.71 1.29 -2.35
CA PHE A 87 -5.01 2.59 -2.93
C PHE A 87 -6.12 3.31 -2.15
N ILE A 88 -7.21 2.62 -1.82
CA ILE A 88 -8.30 3.19 -1.01
C ILE A 88 -7.77 3.59 0.37
N GLY A 89 -7.00 2.72 1.03
CA GLY A 89 -6.42 3.00 2.34
C GLY A 89 -5.58 4.27 2.36
N TRP A 90 -4.62 4.41 1.43
CA TRP A 90 -3.78 5.60 1.35
C TRP A 90 -4.55 6.86 0.97
N THR A 91 -5.57 6.74 0.11
CA THR A 91 -6.42 7.89 -0.29
C THR A 91 -7.27 8.41 0.88
N VAL A 92 -7.78 7.50 1.73
CA VAL A 92 -8.50 7.89 2.95
C VAL A 92 -7.55 8.60 3.91
N VAL A 93 -6.36 8.05 4.16
CA VAL A 93 -5.36 8.69 5.04
C VAL A 93 -4.97 10.07 4.52
N PHE A 94 -4.71 10.21 3.21
CA PHE A 94 -4.40 11.48 2.57
C PHE A 94 -5.52 12.51 2.77
N THR A 95 -6.77 12.13 2.49
CA THR A 95 -7.94 13.01 2.67
C THR A 95 -8.10 13.45 4.13
N VAL A 96 -7.99 12.51 5.08
CA VAL A 96 -8.10 12.82 6.51
C VAL A 96 -6.99 13.77 6.97
N LEU A 97 -5.75 13.57 6.51
CA LEU A 97 -4.64 14.47 6.86
C LEU A 97 -4.86 15.89 6.36
N ILE A 98 -5.41 16.06 5.16
CA ILE A 98 -5.77 17.39 4.64
C ILE A 98 -6.83 18.05 5.52
N ILE A 99 -7.87 17.32 5.95
CA ILE A 99 -8.95 17.90 6.76
C ILE A 99 -8.48 18.24 8.18
N VAL A 100 -7.75 17.32 8.82
CA VAL A 100 -7.43 17.43 10.25
C VAL A 100 -6.23 18.33 10.51
N ASN A 101 -5.20 18.29 9.66
CA ASN A 101 -3.95 18.98 9.95
C ASN A 101 -3.11 19.32 8.71
N LEU A 102 -3.41 20.44 8.05
CA LEU A 102 -2.62 20.98 6.93
C LEU A 102 -1.16 21.31 7.29
N SER A 103 -0.86 21.54 8.58
CA SER A 103 0.51 21.86 9.01
C SER A 103 1.46 20.67 8.82
N SER A 104 0.93 19.45 8.73
CA SER A 104 1.71 18.23 8.47
C SER A 104 2.00 18.02 6.97
N ILE A 105 2.52 19.06 6.30
CA ILE A 105 2.65 19.09 4.84
C ILE A 105 3.50 17.95 4.27
N TYR A 106 4.55 17.54 4.99
CA TYR A 106 5.40 16.40 4.60
C TYR A 106 4.62 15.08 4.58
N PHE A 107 3.75 14.84 5.56
CA PHE A 107 2.92 13.65 5.59
C PHE A 107 1.84 13.68 4.50
N ILE A 108 1.29 14.86 4.19
CA ILE A 108 0.34 15.03 3.10
C ILE A 108 1.03 14.71 1.76
N LEU A 109 2.21 15.27 1.50
CA LEU A 109 2.96 15.02 0.27
C LEU A 109 3.34 13.54 0.11
N ILE A 110 3.85 12.90 1.16
CA ILE A 110 4.29 11.51 1.07
C ILE A 110 3.11 10.55 0.88
N THR A 111 2.00 10.76 1.58
CA THR A 111 0.79 9.91 1.45
C THR A 111 0.09 10.13 0.12
N GLY A 112 0.07 11.38 -0.39
CA GLY A 112 -0.41 11.70 -1.73
C GLY A 112 0.46 11.04 -2.82
N PHE A 113 1.78 11.08 -2.67
CA PHE A 113 2.71 10.42 -3.60
C PHE A 113 2.51 8.91 -3.63
N VAL A 114 2.35 8.26 -2.47
CA VAL A 114 2.09 6.82 -2.40
C VAL A 114 0.75 6.46 -3.03
N SER A 115 -0.31 7.23 -2.74
CA SER A 115 -1.61 7.02 -3.36
C SER A 115 -1.52 7.12 -4.88
N PHE A 116 -0.88 8.17 -5.41
CA PHE A 116 -0.67 8.33 -6.85
C PHE A 116 0.14 7.19 -7.47
N PHE A 117 1.24 6.78 -6.82
CA PHE A 117 2.08 5.68 -7.30
C PHE A 117 1.31 4.34 -7.32
N THR A 118 0.49 4.08 -6.29
CA THR A 118 -0.34 2.87 -6.22
C THR A 118 -1.41 2.86 -7.32
N LEU A 119 -1.96 4.02 -7.68
CA LEU A 119 -2.89 4.18 -8.81
C LEU A 119 -2.21 3.85 -10.14
N LEU A 120 -1.00 4.37 -10.39
CA LEU A 120 -0.25 4.05 -11.60
C LEU A 120 0.05 2.54 -11.70
N CYS A 121 0.41 1.90 -10.59
CA CYS A 121 0.61 0.45 -10.55
C CYS A 121 -0.69 -0.31 -10.84
N LEU A 122 -1.84 0.19 -10.37
CA LEU A 122 -3.13 -0.46 -10.58
C LEU A 122 -3.54 -0.42 -12.06
N LEU A 123 -3.35 0.72 -12.72
CA LEU A 123 -3.61 0.86 -14.16
C LEU A 123 -2.70 -0.06 -14.99
N SER A 124 -1.41 -0.08 -14.66
CA SER A 124 -0.42 -0.98 -15.28
C SER A 124 -0.80 -2.46 -15.13
N LEU A 125 -1.32 -2.85 -13.95
CA LEU A 125 -1.73 -4.23 -13.70
C LEU A 125 -3.02 -4.59 -14.45
N GLU A 126 -3.95 -3.66 -14.61
CA GLU A 126 -5.17 -3.86 -15.39
C GLU A 126 -4.88 -4.09 -16.87
N ASP A 127 -3.92 -3.35 -17.43
CA ASP A 127 -3.43 -3.55 -18.79
C ASP A 127 -2.75 -4.92 -18.96
N GLN A 128 -1.92 -5.33 -18.00
CA GLN A 128 -1.27 -6.66 -18.00
C GLN A 128 -2.28 -7.81 -17.98
N ILE A 129 -3.33 -7.70 -17.14
CA ILE A 129 -4.39 -8.71 -17.06
C ILE A 129 -5.18 -8.78 -18.38
N LYS A 130 -5.43 -7.63 -19.02
CA LYS A 130 -6.13 -7.55 -20.31
C LYS A 130 -5.30 -8.17 -21.44
N GLU A 131 -3.98 -7.95 -21.46
CA GLU A 131 -3.08 -8.61 -22.40
C GLU A 131 -3.04 -10.13 -22.17
N GLN A 132 -2.93 -10.59 -20.92
CA GLN A 132 -2.91 -12.02 -20.60
C GLN A 132 -4.22 -12.73 -20.98
N LYS A 133 -5.37 -12.07 -20.85
CA LYS A 133 -6.66 -12.62 -21.28
C LYS A 133 -6.79 -12.71 -22.81
N ASN A 134 -6.12 -11.83 -23.54
CA ASN A 134 -6.14 -11.81 -25.00
C ASN A 134 -5.09 -12.74 -25.63
N SER A 135 -4.06 -13.15 -24.88
CA SER A 135 -3.10 -14.16 -25.31
C SER A 135 -3.64 -15.57 -25.00
N LEU A 136 -3.81 -16.39 -26.04
CA LEU A 136 -4.15 -17.80 -25.88
C LEU A 136 -3.00 -18.54 -25.20
N THR A 137 -3.32 -19.38 -24.23
CA THR A 137 -2.36 -20.25 -23.54
C THR A 137 -1.85 -21.33 -24.51
N GLU A 138 -0.62 -21.84 -24.35
CA GLU A 138 -0.10 -22.91 -25.21
C GLU A 138 -1.03 -24.13 -25.31
N LYS A 139 -1.72 -24.48 -24.22
CA LYS A 139 -2.77 -25.52 -24.23
C LYS A 139 -3.98 -25.16 -25.09
N GLU A 140 -4.42 -23.92 -25.05
CA GLU A 140 -5.54 -23.44 -25.87
C GLU A 140 -5.14 -23.36 -27.35
N ILE A 141 -3.91 -22.93 -27.64
CA ILE A 141 -3.33 -22.96 -28.99
C ILE A 141 -3.21 -24.40 -29.48
N TYR A 142 -2.74 -25.32 -28.64
CA TYR A 142 -2.63 -26.74 -28.97
C TYR A 142 -4.01 -27.36 -29.26
N LEU A 143 -5.02 -27.07 -28.42
CA LEU A 143 -6.40 -27.52 -28.64
C LEU A 143 -7.01 -26.91 -29.92
N LEU A 144 -6.76 -25.64 -30.19
CA LEU A 144 -7.19 -24.97 -31.42
C LEU A 144 -6.51 -25.58 -32.66
N GLN A 145 -5.22 -25.91 -32.58
CA GLN A 145 -4.49 -26.60 -33.65
C GLN A 145 -5.03 -28.01 -33.89
N GLN A 146 -5.41 -28.72 -32.82
CA GLN A 146 -6.02 -30.04 -32.92
C GLN A 146 -7.44 -29.99 -33.51
N LEU A 147 -8.22 -28.96 -33.19
CA LEU A 147 -9.54 -28.69 -33.79
C LEU A 147 -9.42 -28.28 -35.26
N ALA A 148 -8.41 -27.47 -35.60
CA ALA A 148 -8.15 -27.05 -36.97
C ALA A 148 -7.67 -28.21 -37.86
N LYS A 149 -6.89 -29.15 -37.33
CA LYS A 149 -6.48 -30.39 -38.01
C LYS A 149 -7.59 -31.44 -38.18
N LYS A 150 -8.75 -31.24 -37.55
CA LYS A 150 -9.92 -32.13 -37.66
C LYS A 150 -10.88 -31.74 -38.81
N LYS A 151 -10.54 -30.74 -39.63
CA LYS A 151 -11.21 -30.42 -40.89
C LYS A 151 -10.42 -31.00 -42.06
#